data_AF-A0A1E1K5E6-F1
#
_entry.id   AF-A0A1E1K5E6-F1
#
_cell.length_a   1.000
_cell.length_b   1.000
_cell.length_c   1.000
_cell.angle_alpha   90.00
_cell.angle_beta   90.00
_cell.angle_gamma   90.00
#
_symmetry.space_group_name_H-M   'P 1'
#
loop_
_entity.id
_entity.type
_entity.pdbx_description
1 polymer ?
#
loop_
_entity_poly.entity_id
_entity_poly.type
_entity_poly.pdbx_seq_one_letter_code
_entity_poly.pdbx_strand_id
1 'polypeptide(L)'
;MPVPNSALRKEVITIYKELLNLGRGYPLGFDYFRPKLHKAFISNASLTDEEGIRQGIKRAEFLKKEIEALYRALRQRYNKT
;
A
#
# COMPACT_ATOMS: atom_id res chain seq x y z
N MET A 1 28.89 1.60 3.90
CA MET A 1 27.45 1.31 3.68
C MET A 1 26.67 2.48 4.25
N PRO A 2 25.75 3.12 3.50
CA PRO A 2 24.89 4.17 4.06
C PRO A 2 24.03 3.57 5.17
N VAL A 3 23.89 4.31 6.28
CA VAL A 3 23.07 3.91 7.42
C VAL A 3 21.60 3.90 6.98
N PRO A 4 20.83 2.83 7.23
CA PRO A 4 19.40 2.81 6.88
C PRO A 4 18.66 3.95 7.56
N ASN A 5 18.00 4.80 6.79
CA ASN A 5 17.20 5.89 7.33
C ASN A 5 16.01 5.32 8.14
N SER A 6 16.11 5.40 9.46
CA SER A 6 15.14 4.80 10.38
C SER A 6 13.74 5.42 10.27
N ALA A 7 13.63 6.68 9.83
CA ALA A 7 12.35 7.35 9.61
C ALA A 7 11.65 6.80 8.37
N LEU A 8 12.34 6.73 7.23
CA LEU A 8 11.81 6.14 6.00
C LEU A 8 11.40 4.68 6.19
N ARG A 9 12.19 3.90 6.96
CA ARG A 9 11.82 2.52 7.29
C ARG A 9 10.50 2.45 8.05
N LYS A 10 10.26 3.34 9.01
CA LYS A 10 9.00 3.40 9.75
C LYS A 10 7.83 3.76 8.83
N GLU A 11 8.02 4.74 7.94
CA GLU A 11 6.99 5.14 6.96
C GLU A 11 6.60 3.98 6.04
N VAL A 12 7.57 3.24 5.48
CA VAL A 12 7.32 2.04 4.66
C VAL A 12 6.51 0.99 5.44
N ILE A 13 6.86 0.74 6.70
CA ILE A 13 6.14 -0.23 7.55
C ILE A 13 4.71 0.25 7.82
N THR A 14 4.52 1.54 8.08
CA THR A 14 3.21 2.13 8.34
C THR A 14 2.31 1.97 7.11
N ILE A 15 2.74 2.44 5.93
CA ILE A 15 1.90 2.36 4.72
C ILE A 15 1.61 0.91 4.32
N TYR A 16 2.56 -0.01 4.53
CA TYR A 16 2.33 -1.45 4.31
C TYR A 16 1.19 -1.99 5.18
N LYS A 17 1.19 -1.66 6.49
CA LYS A 17 0.13 -2.08 7.43
C LYS A 17 -1.22 -1.43 7.11
N GLU A 18 -1.23 -0.16 6.72
CA GLU A 18 -2.44 0.52 6.29
C GLU A 18 -3.05 -0.13 5.06
N LEU A 19 -2.24 -0.43 4.04
CA LEU A 19 -2.70 -1.13 2.83
C LEU A 19 -3.20 -2.54 3.14
N LEU A 20 -2.55 -3.28 4.04
CA LEU A 20 -3.07 -4.58 4.50
C LEU A 20 -4.43 -4.44 5.18
N ASN A 21 -4.61 -3.43 6.02
CA ASN A 21 -5.88 -3.20 6.69
C ASN A 21 -6.99 -2.85 5.68
N LEU A 22 -6.71 -1.97 4.71
CA LEU A 22 -7.64 -1.65 3.62
C LEU A 22 -7.96 -2.88 2.77
N GLY A 23 -6.97 -3.73 2.52
CA GLY A 23 -7.12 -4.94 1.71
C GLY A 23 -8.11 -5.97 2.27
N ARG A 24 -8.48 -5.89 3.55
CA ARG A 24 -9.46 -6.81 4.17
C ARG A 24 -10.85 -6.71 3.54
N GLY A 25 -11.23 -5.53 3.07
CA GLY A 25 -12.50 -5.28 2.39
C GLY A 25 -12.42 -5.39 0.86
N TYR A 26 -11.30 -5.86 0.31
CA TYR A 26 -11.07 -5.78 -1.14
C TYR A 26 -12.09 -6.68 -1.89
N PRO A 27 -12.64 -6.25 -3.05
CA PRO A 27 -13.72 -7.00 -3.70
C PRO A 27 -13.39 -8.44 -4.08
N LEU A 28 -12.11 -8.72 -4.35
CA LEU A 28 -11.62 -10.06 -4.68
C LEU A 28 -11.14 -10.85 -3.45
N GLY A 29 -11.34 -10.30 -2.24
CA GLY A 29 -10.94 -10.91 -0.98
C GLY A 29 -9.49 -10.62 -0.56
N PHE A 30 -9.22 -10.82 0.72
CA PHE A 30 -7.91 -10.55 1.31
C PHE A 30 -6.83 -11.51 0.81
N ASP A 31 -7.18 -12.78 0.56
CA ASP A 31 -6.25 -13.79 0.05
C ASP A 31 -5.75 -13.49 -1.37
N TYR A 32 -6.54 -12.75 -2.15
CA TYR A 32 -6.11 -12.22 -3.43
C TYR A 32 -5.19 -11.00 -3.27
N PHE A 33 -5.56 -10.09 -2.37
CA PHE A 33 -4.88 -8.81 -2.21
C PHE A 33 -3.52 -8.92 -1.52
N ARG A 34 -3.45 -9.64 -0.40
CA ARG A 34 -2.26 -9.76 0.45
C ARG A 34 -1.00 -10.23 -0.29
N PRO A 35 -1.00 -11.33 -1.07
CA PRO A 35 0.20 -11.78 -1.77
C PRO A 35 0.66 -10.79 -2.84
N LYS A 36 -0.26 -10.06 -3.49
CA LYS A 36 0.08 -9.04 -4.50
C LYS A 36 0.74 -7.83 -3.86
N LEU A 37 0.18 -7.34 -2.76
CA LEU A 37 0.80 -6.27 -1.98
C LEU A 37 2.19 -6.70 -1.50
N HIS A 38 2.30 -7.88 -0.90
CA HIS A 38 3.57 -8.38 -0.40
C HIS A 38 4.63 -8.51 -1.50
N LYS A 39 4.26 -9.04 -2.66
CA LYS A 39 5.16 -9.15 -3.83
C LYS A 39 5.69 -7.78 -4.29
N ALA A 40 4.83 -6.76 -4.32
CA ALA A 40 5.23 -5.40 -4.72
C ALA A 40 6.20 -4.74 -3.73
N PHE A 41 6.09 -5.04 -2.43
CA PHE A 41 7.04 -4.54 -1.42
C PHE A 41 8.35 -5.33 -1.44
N ILE A 42 8.30 -6.66 -1.55
CA ILE A 42 9.50 -7.50 -1.64
C ILE A 42 10.32 -7.19 -2.89
N SER A 43 9.68 -6.91 -4.03
CA SER A 43 10.41 -6.55 -5.26
C SER A 43 11.27 -5.29 -5.13
N ASN A 44 11.00 -4.46 -4.11
CA ASN A 44 11.77 -3.25 -3.81
C ASN A 44 12.62 -3.38 -2.53
N ALA A 45 12.75 -4.58 -1.94
CA ALA A 45 13.42 -4.77 -0.65
C ALA A 45 14.93 -4.47 -0.69
N SER A 46 15.56 -4.54 -1.86
CA SER A 46 16.96 -4.18 -2.08
C SER A 46 17.19 -2.69 -2.33
N LEU A 47 16.14 -1.86 -2.33
CA LEU A 47 16.24 -0.43 -2.57
C LEU A 47 16.85 0.27 -1.34
N THR A 48 18.03 0.83 -1.51
CA THR A 48 18.78 1.51 -0.43
C THR A 48 18.87 3.03 -0.61
N ASP A 49 18.55 3.54 -1.80
CA ASP A 49 18.54 4.97 -2.11
C ASP A 49 17.30 5.65 -1.50
N GLU A 50 17.51 6.77 -0.80
CA GLU A 50 16.43 7.48 -0.11
C GLU A 50 15.38 8.03 -1.07
N GLU A 51 15.79 8.58 -2.21
CA GLU A 51 14.85 9.14 -3.19
C GLU A 51 13.98 8.02 -3.77
N GLY A 52 14.58 6.90 -4.12
CA GLY A 52 13.86 5.70 -4.53
C GLY A 52 12.84 5.24 -3.49
N ILE A 53 13.22 5.21 -2.20
CA ILE A 53 12.30 4.83 -1.11
C ILE A 53 11.14 5.83 -1.00
N ARG A 54 11.42 7.14 -1.06
CA ARG A 54 10.38 8.19 -1.05
C ARG A 54 9.42 8.05 -2.22
N GLN A 55 9.92 7.77 -3.42
CA GLN A 55 9.06 7.51 -4.58
C GLN A 55 8.22 6.23 -4.40
N GLY A 56 8.79 5.19 -3.79
CA GLY A 56 8.06 3.98 -3.41
C GLY A 56 6.91 4.26 -2.44
N ILE A 57 7.16 5.05 -1.40
CA ILE A 57 6.14 5.49 -0.43
C ILE A 57 5.05 6.29 -1.14
N LYS A 58 5.41 7.26 -2.00
CA LYS A 58 4.45 8.07 -2.75
C LYS A 58 3.54 7.23 -3.65
N ARG A 59 4.08 6.19 -4.30
CA ARG A 59 3.28 5.24 -5.09
C ARG A 59 2.31 4.44 -4.21
N ALA A 60 2.75 4.00 -3.03
CA ALA A 60 1.91 3.28 -2.09
C ALA A 60 0.77 4.17 -1.54
N GLU A 61 1.02 5.45 -1.27
CA GLU A 61 0.00 6.43 -0.89
C GLU A 61 -1.01 6.69 -2.01
N PHE A 62 -0.55 6.74 -3.26
CA PHE A 62 -1.46 6.85 -4.41
C PHE A 62 -2.38 5.64 -4.50
N LEU A 63 -1.82 4.42 -4.42
CA LEU A 63 -2.61 3.19 -4.43
C LEU A 63 -3.63 3.14 -3.27
N LYS A 64 -3.26 3.62 -2.08
CA LYS A 64 -4.18 3.76 -0.94
C LYS A 64 -5.40 4.59 -1.30
N LYS A 65 -5.20 5.77 -1.91
CA LYS A 65 -6.28 6.66 -2.35
C LYS A 65 -7.17 6.02 -3.42
N GLU A 66 -6.60 5.26 -4.34
CA GLU A 66 -7.37 4.54 -5.36
C GLU A 66 -8.29 3.47 -4.73
N ILE A 67 -7.78 2.71 -3.76
CA ILE A 67 -8.57 1.70 -3.04
C ILE A 67 -9.69 2.38 -2.23
N GLU A 68 -9.40 3.49 -1.55
CA GLU A 68 -10.42 4.27 -0.84
C GLU A 68 -11.50 4.82 -1.80
N ALA A 69 -11.10 5.32 -2.97
CA ALA A 69 -12.04 5.77 -4.01
C ALA A 69 -12.91 4.63 -4.54
N LEU A 70 -12.34 3.45 -4.76
CA LEU A 70 -13.07 2.24 -5.12
C LEU A 70 -14.14 1.91 -4.07
N TYR A 71 -13.80 1.94 -2.78
CA TYR A 71 -14.79 1.70 -1.71
C TYR A 71 -15.90 2.75 -1.68
N ARG A 72 -15.58 4.03 -1.91
CA ARG A 72 -16.60 5.08 -2.03
C ARG A 72 -17.56 4.81 -3.18
N ALA A 73 -17.04 4.43 -4.36
CA ALA A 73 -17.84 4.11 -5.53
C ALA A 73 -18.75 2.89 -5.31
N LEU A 74 -18.20 1.82 -4.71
CA LEU A 74 -18.98 0.62 -4.36
C LEU A 74 -20.10 0.96 -3.38
N ARG A 75 -19.81 1.73 -2.32
CA ARG A 75 -20.82 2.15 -1.34
C ARG A 75 -21.95 2.97 -1.99
N GLN A 76 -21.63 3.89 -2.90
CA GLN A 76 -22.65 4.65 -3.63
C GLN A 76 -23.55 3.75 -4.48
N ARG A 77 -23.00 2.67 -5.05
CA ARG A 77 -23.77 1.68 -5.82
C ARG A 77 -24.71 0.88 -4.93
N TYR A 78 -24.25 0.43 -3.76
CA TYR A 78 -25.10 -0.32 -2.82
C TYR A 78 -26.19 0.53 -2.15
N ASN A 79 -25.92 1.82 -1.89
CA ASN A 79 -26.89 2.73 -1.25
C ASN A 79 -27.93 3.33 -2.22
N LYS A 80 -27.82 3.06 -3.53
CA LYS A 80 -28.77 3.53 -4.56
C LYS A 80 -29.84 2.49 -4.92
N THR A 81 -29.77 1.31 -4.29
CA THR A 81 -30.79 0.25 -4.28
C THR A 81 -31.45 0.20 -2.93
#